data_AF-A0ABD4Y5Q6-F1
#
_entry.id   AF-A0ABD4Y5Q6-F1
#
_cell.length_a   1.000
_cell.length_b   1.000
_cell.length_c   1.000
_cell.angle_alpha   90.00
_cell.angle_beta   90.00
_cell.angle_gamma   90.00
#
_symmetry.space_group_name_H-M   'P 1'
#
loop_
_entity.id
_entity.type
_entity.pdbx_description
1 polymer ?
#
loop_
_entity_poly.entity_id
_entity_poly.type
_entity_poly.pdbx_seq_one_letter_code
_entity_poly.pdbx_strand_id
1 'polypeptide(L)'
;VTAGQRDDDRCSALLDEARALLGRPGAFADDDVAVFREVLKDQHDDRLASSAARQACAVPLATAHACIEALGIAERAVPLVDPALRCDVEAAVLLLVACVDAVLLNVGADLQGLGDAQVRARVQVRAERLAMTVERHRQRSV
;
A
#
# COMPACT_ATOMS: atom_id res chain seq x y z
N VAL A 1 -4.68 -35.12 11.68
CA VAL A 1 -3.77 -34.02 11.31
C VAL A 1 -2.97 -33.64 12.54
N THR A 2 -1.64 -33.72 12.48
CA THR A 2 -0.75 -33.33 13.59
C THR A 2 -0.69 -31.80 13.73
N ALA A 3 -0.12 -31.27 14.81
CA ALA A 3 0.08 -29.83 14.95
C ALA A 3 0.98 -29.26 13.83
N GLY A 4 2.11 -29.91 13.54
CA GLY A 4 3.01 -29.51 12.46
C GLY A 4 2.34 -29.47 11.09
N GLN A 5 1.53 -30.47 10.73
CA GLN A 5 0.81 -30.48 9.45
C GLN A 5 -0.17 -29.29 9.32
N ARG A 6 -0.79 -28.85 10.41
CA ARG A 6 -1.68 -27.68 10.39
C ARG A 6 -0.92 -26.38 10.20
N ASP A 7 0.27 -26.26 10.76
CA ASP A 7 1.09 -25.07 10.61
C ASP A 7 1.70 -24.99 9.21
N ASP A 8 2.06 -26.13 8.61
CA ASP A 8 2.48 -26.22 7.20
C ASP A 8 1.36 -25.78 6.25
N ASP A 9 0.13 -26.27 6.45
CA ASP A 9 -1.04 -25.88 5.64
C ASP A 9 -1.31 -24.36 5.76
N ARG A 10 -1.20 -23.79 6.97
CA ARG A 10 -1.36 -22.35 7.21
C ARG A 10 -0.27 -21.53 6.56
N CYS A 11 0.97 -22.00 6.62
CA CYS A 11 2.12 -21.34 5.99
C CYS A 11 1.95 -21.32 4.47
N SER A 12 1.52 -22.45 3.88
CA SER A 12 1.22 -22.52 2.44
C SER A 12 0.13 -21.53 2.03
N ALA A 13 -0.95 -21.43 2.80
CA ALA A 13 -2.03 -20.48 2.51
C ALA A 13 -1.54 -19.01 2.55
N LEU A 14 -0.69 -18.65 3.53
CA LEU A 14 -0.10 -17.30 3.60
C LEU A 14 0.84 -17.01 2.43
N LEU A 15 1.59 -18.01 1.97
CA LEU A 15 2.44 -17.86 0.79
C LEU A 15 1.60 -17.63 -0.48
N ASP A 16 0.46 -18.30 -0.62
CA ASP A 16 -0.44 -18.07 -1.75
C ASP A 16 -1.07 -16.67 -1.70
N GLU A 17 -1.49 -16.21 -0.51
CA GLU A 17 -1.94 -14.83 -0.30
C GLU A 17 -0.85 -13.82 -0.68
N ALA A 18 0.39 -14.02 -0.22
CA ALA A 18 1.51 -13.12 -0.52
C ALA A 18 1.84 -13.11 -2.03
N ARG A 19 1.81 -14.29 -2.68
CA ARG A 19 2.05 -14.43 -4.11
C ARG A 19 0.99 -13.73 -4.94
N ALA A 20 -0.27 -13.73 -4.50
CA ALA A 20 -1.35 -12.98 -5.14
C ALA A 20 -1.14 -11.45 -5.09
N LEU A 21 -0.30 -10.96 -4.18
CA LEU A 21 0.08 -9.55 -4.10
C LEU A 21 1.31 -9.20 -4.95
N LEU A 22 2.10 -10.19 -5.36
CA LEU A 22 3.28 -9.95 -6.19
C LEU A 22 2.90 -9.31 -7.53
N GLY A 23 3.76 -8.42 -8.01
CA GLY A 23 3.52 -7.67 -9.25
C GLY A 23 2.59 -6.47 -9.11
N ARG A 24 1.67 -6.43 -8.12
CA ARG A 24 0.81 -5.25 -7.87
C ARG A 24 1.64 -3.97 -7.63
N PRO A 25 2.67 -3.96 -6.76
CA PRO A 25 3.45 -2.73 -6.54
C PRO A 25 4.21 -2.26 -7.80
N GLY A 26 4.70 -3.19 -8.62
CA GLY A 26 5.35 -2.86 -9.89
C GLY A 26 4.38 -2.23 -10.88
N ALA A 27 3.20 -2.83 -11.05
CA ALA A 27 2.15 -2.27 -11.90
C ALA A 27 1.70 -0.88 -11.41
N PHE A 28 1.58 -0.67 -10.09
CA PHE A 28 1.26 0.65 -9.56
C PHE A 28 2.37 1.68 -9.78
N ALA A 29 3.64 1.29 -9.72
CA ALA A 29 4.73 2.19 -10.07
C ALA A 29 4.67 2.61 -11.55
N ASP A 30 4.37 1.68 -12.45
CA ASP A 30 4.18 1.98 -13.88
C ASP A 30 2.98 2.91 -14.11
N ASP A 31 1.86 2.65 -13.42
CA ASP A 31 0.66 3.49 -13.47
C ASP A 31 0.92 4.90 -12.93
N ASP A 32 1.69 5.03 -11.85
CA ASP A 32 2.07 6.32 -11.25
C ASP A 32 2.89 7.17 -12.24
N VAL A 33 3.87 6.55 -12.90
CA VAL A 33 4.66 7.20 -13.96
C VAL A 33 3.77 7.60 -15.15
N ALA A 34 2.81 6.76 -15.54
CA ALA A 34 1.89 7.06 -16.63
C ALA A 34 0.99 8.25 -16.29
N VAL A 35 0.41 8.27 -15.09
CA VAL A 35 -0.42 9.38 -14.60
C VAL A 35 0.38 10.68 -14.52
N PHE A 36 1.59 10.63 -13.99
CA PHE A 36 2.45 11.82 -13.90
C PHE A 36 2.77 12.40 -15.27
N ARG A 37 3.00 11.56 -16.28
CA ARG A 37 3.21 12.01 -17.68
C ARG A 37 2.01 12.75 -18.24
N GLU A 38 0.79 12.34 -17.93
CA GLU A 38 -0.42 13.03 -18.38
C GLU A 38 -0.60 14.36 -17.65
N VAL A 39 -0.35 14.41 -16.34
CA VAL A 39 -0.36 15.67 -15.55
C VAL A 39 0.59 16.71 -16.16
N LEU A 40 1.77 16.31 -16.64
CA LEU A 40 2.73 17.21 -17.27
C LEU A 40 2.27 17.75 -18.63
N LYS A 41 1.47 16.99 -19.39
CA LYS A 41 0.97 17.41 -20.72
C LYS A 41 -0.22 18.37 -20.61
N ASP A 42 -1.06 18.19 -19.59
CA ASP A 42 -2.39 18.81 -19.50
C ASP A 42 -2.44 20.12 -18.70
N GLN A 43 -1.33 20.84 -18.56
CA GLN A 43 -1.26 22.10 -17.82
C GLN A 43 -2.13 23.25 -18.40
N HIS A 44 -2.85 23.02 -19.51
CA HIS A 44 -3.64 24.03 -20.22
C HIS A 44 -5.14 23.67 -20.40
N ASP A 45 -5.62 22.52 -19.91
CA ASP A 45 -7.05 22.12 -19.96
C ASP A 45 -7.58 21.71 -18.57
N ASP A 46 -8.44 22.55 -17.99
CA ASP A 46 -9.00 22.39 -16.64
C ASP A 46 -9.80 21.08 -16.45
N ARG A 47 -10.43 20.53 -17.50
CA ARG A 47 -11.23 19.30 -17.37
C ARG A 47 -10.33 18.06 -17.30
N LEU A 48 -9.28 18.03 -18.11
CA LEU A 48 -8.30 16.95 -18.12
C LEU A 48 -7.46 16.99 -16.84
N ALA A 49 -7.08 18.19 -16.38
CA ALA A 49 -6.40 18.39 -15.10
C ALA A 49 -7.17 17.79 -13.90
N SER A 50 -8.50 17.94 -13.87
CA SER A 50 -9.35 17.35 -12.82
C SER A 50 -9.36 15.82 -12.84
N SER A 51 -9.26 15.18 -14.01
CA SER A 51 -9.18 13.72 -14.12
C SER A 51 -7.82 13.20 -13.71
N ALA A 52 -6.75 13.83 -14.20
CA ALA A 52 -5.39 13.47 -13.88
C ALA A 52 -5.10 13.61 -12.38
N ALA A 53 -5.57 14.68 -11.74
CA ALA A 53 -5.44 14.86 -10.28
C ALA A 53 -6.16 13.77 -9.47
N ARG A 54 -7.32 13.28 -9.94
CA ARG A 54 -8.01 12.14 -9.29
C ARG A 54 -7.20 10.85 -9.43
N GLN A 55 -6.62 10.59 -10.60
CA GLN A 55 -5.79 9.40 -10.84
C GLN A 55 -4.48 9.47 -10.06
N ALA A 56 -3.89 10.66 -9.93
CA ALA A 56 -2.67 10.91 -9.15
C ALA A 56 -2.86 10.57 -7.68
N CYS A 57 -4.06 10.80 -7.11
CA CYS A 57 -4.40 10.31 -5.78
C CYS A 57 -4.73 8.80 -5.74
N ALA A 58 -5.26 8.24 -6.81
CA ALA A 58 -5.80 6.87 -6.81
C ALA A 58 -4.72 5.80 -6.77
N VAL A 59 -3.65 5.96 -7.56
CA VAL A 59 -2.56 4.97 -7.66
C VAL A 59 -1.79 4.84 -6.34
N PRO A 60 -1.32 5.92 -5.69
CA PRO A 60 -0.66 5.85 -4.39
C PRO A 60 -1.56 5.25 -3.28
N LEU A 61 -2.87 5.54 -3.31
CA LEU A 61 -3.83 4.92 -2.38
C LEU A 61 -4.01 3.42 -2.61
N ALA A 62 -3.96 2.95 -3.86
CA ALA A 62 -3.99 1.54 -4.20
C ALA A 62 -2.71 0.83 -3.74
N THR A 63 -1.55 1.46 -3.92
CA THR A 63 -0.26 0.98 -3.41
C THR A 63 -0.27 0.84 -1.89
N ALA A 64 -0.68 1.89 -1.16
CA ALA A 64 -0.79 1.84 0.30
C ALA A 64 -1.71 0.72 0.79
N HIS A 65 -2.82 0.48 0.08
CA HIS A 65 -3.75 -0.59 0.42
C HIS A 65 -3.11 -1.98 0.26
N ALA A 66 -2.43 -2.22 -0.87
CA ALA A 66 -1.73 -3.49 -1.11
C ALA A 66 -0.61 -3.73 -0.07
N CYS A 67 0.10 -2.67 0.35
CA CYS A 67 1.09 -2.78 1.41
C CYS A 67 0.48 -3.15 2.76
N ILE A 68 -0.70 -2.61 3.10
CA ILE A 68 -1.42 -3.00 4.32
C ILE A 68 -1.94 -4.44 4.26
N GLU A 69 -2.41 -4.90 3.10
CA GLU A 69 -2.75 -6.32 2.89
C GLU A 69 -1.52 -7.20 3.18
N ALA A 70 -0.35 -6.83 2.67
CA ALA A 70 0.91 -7.54 2.91
C ALA A 70 1.36 -7.49 4.38
N LEU A 71 1.17 -6.37 5.08
CA LEU A 71 1.46 -6.26 6.51
C LEU A 71 0.59 -7.22 7.34
N GLY A 72 -0.68 -7.38 6.99
CA GLY A 72 -1.57 -8.35 7.62
C GLY A 72 -1.11 -9.81 7.44
N ILE A 73 -0.51 -10.13 6.29
CA ILE A 73 0.10 -11.44 6.03
C ILE A 73 1.35 -11.61 6.90
N ALA A 74 2.22 -10.60 6.95
CA ALA A 74 3.44 -10.63 7.75
C ALA A 74 3.14 -10.88 9.24
N GLU A 75 2.15 -10.19 9.82
CA GLU A 75 1.72 -10.41 11.22
C GLU A 75 1.28 -11.86 11.48
N ARG A 76 0.53 -12.45 10.54
CA ARG A 76 0.06 -13.84 10.64
C ARG A 76 1.18 -14.86 10.43
N ALA A 77 2.22 -14.49 9.69
CA ALA A 77 3.36 -15.35 9.39
C ALA A 77 4.32 -15.48 10.58
N VAL A 78 4.56 -14.42 11.37
CA VAL A 78 5.53 -14.41 12.50
C VAL A 78 5.50 -15.67 13.37
N PRO A 79 4.35 -16.18 13.87
CA PRO A 79 4.34 -17.37 14.73
C PRO A 79 4.59 -18.70 13.98
N LEU A 80 4.64 -18.69 12.65
CA LEU A 80 4.80 -19.87 11.80
C LEU A 80 6.20 -19.98 11.17
N VAL A 81 6.97 -18.89 11.16
CA VAL A 81 8.29 -18.87 10.52
C VAL A 81 9.34 -19.42 11.50
N ASP A 82 10.33 -20.14 10.96
CA ASP A 82 11.52 -20.51 11.71
C ASP A 82 12.15 -19.27 12.37
N PRO A 83 12.53 -19.32 13.66
CA PRO A 83 13.15 -18.18 14.35
C PRO A 83 14.36 -17.59 13.62
N ALA A 84 15.12 -18.41 12.88
CA ALA A 84 16.28 -17.97 12.10
C ALA A 84 15.90 -17.13 10.87
N LEU A 85 14.65 -17.21 10.39
CA LEU A 85 14.11 -16.48 9.24
C LEU A 85 13.20 -15.31 9.64
N ARG A 86 13.03 -15.07 10.94
CA ARG A 86 12.18 -13.98 11.44
C ARG A 86 12.65 -12.60 11.00
N CYS A 87 13.96 -12.41 10.84
CA CYS A 87 14.53 -11.15 10.34
C CYS A 87 14.03 -10.77 8.95
N ASP A 88 13.72 -11.74 8.08
CA ASP A 88 13.18 -11.48 6.73
C ASP A 88 11.76 -10.91 6.82
N VAL A 89 10.95 -11.42 7.75
CA VAL A 89 9.58 -10.90 7.99
C VAL A 89 9.64 -9.49 8.57
N GLU A 90 10.54 -9.25 9.53
CA GLU A 90 10.72 -7.93 10.15
C GLU A 90 11.22 -6.90 9.14
N ALA A 91 12.19 -7.27 8.29
CA ALA A 91 12.66 -6.43 7.19
C ALA A 91 11.52 -6.10 6.20
N ALA A 92 10.70 -7.09 5.84
CA ALA A 92 9.54 -6.87 4.98
C ALA A 92 8.55 -5.88 5.59
N VAL A 93 8.26 -6.00 6.90
CA VAL A 93 7.40 -5.04 7.61
C VAL A 93 7.95 -3.62 7.53
N LEU A 94 9.25 -3.43 7.78
CA LEU A 94 9.89 -2.11 7.69
C LEU A 94 9.75 -1.50 6.30
N LEU A 95 10.00 -2.28 5.25
CA LEU A 95 9.88 -1.83 3.87
C LEU A 95 8.43 -1.48 3.50
N LEU A 96 7.46 -2.28 3.92
CA LEU A 96 6.05 -2.05 3.66
C LEU A 96 5.53 -0.80 4.39
N VAL A 97 5.94 -0.59 5.64
CA VAL A 97 5.61 0.62 6.40
C VAL A 97 6.15 1.86 5.70
N ALA A 98 7.44 1.86 5.35
CA ALA A 98 8.07 2.98 4.66
C ALA A 98 7.42 3.25 3.29
N CYS A 99 7.00 2.20 2.57
CA CYS A 99 6.27 2.33 1.32
C CYS A 99 4.94 3.05 1.52
N VAL A 100 4.14 2.67 2.53
CA VAL A 100 2.87 3.35 2.85
C VAL A 100 3.11 4.83 3.16
N ASP A 101 4.12 5.17 3.96
CA ASP A 101 4.44 6.57 4.26
C ASP A 101 4.77 7.35 2.99
N ALA A 102 5.65 6.80 2.15
CA ALA A 102 6.08 7.44 0.93
C ALA A 102 4.91 7.74 -0.01
N VAL A 103 4.03 6.76 -0.24
CA VAL A 103 2.90 6.96 -1.15
C VAL A 103 1.82 7.87 -0.54
N LEU A 104 1.65 7.91 0.79
CA LEU A 104 0.74 8.85 1.43
C LEU A 104 1.26 10.30 1.39
N LEU A 105 2.59 10.51 1.38
CA LEU A 105 3.17 11.82 1.09
C LEU A 105 2.78 12.30 -0.32
N ASN A 106 2.81 11.42 -1.32
CA ASN A 106 2.37 11.75 -2.69
C ASN A 106 0.89 12.15 -2.72
N VAL A 107 0.01 11.39 -2.06
CA VAL A 107 -1.42 11.76 -1.92
C VAL A 107 -1.57 13.14 -1.30
N GLY A 108 -0.79 13.44 -0.25
CA GLY A 108 -0.76 14.74 0.42
C GLY A 108 -0.47 15.91 -0.53
N ALA A 109 0.47 15.72 -1.46
CA ALA A 109 0.81 16.70 -2.48
C ALA A 109 -0.32 16.84 -3.52
N ASP A 110 -0.84 15.73 -4.02
CA ASP A 110 -1.83 15.71 -5.12
C ASP A 110 -3.23 16.18 -4.68
N LEU A 111 -3.57 16.06 -3.39
CA LEU A 111 -4.82 16.57 -2.82
C LEU A 111 -5.02 18.06 -3.11
N GLN A 112 -3.93 18.85 -3.20
CA GLN A 112 -4.00 20.28 -3.51
C GLN A 112 -4.48 20.55 -4.93
N GLY A 113 -4.23 19.62 -5.86
CA GLY A 113 -4.70 19.68 -7.25
C GLY A 113 -6.17 19.31 -7.44
N LEU A 114 -6.84 18.80 -6.41
CA LEU A 114 -8.27 18.46 -6.49
C LEU A 114 -9.14 19.72 -6.31
N GLY A 115 -9.81 20.15 -7.38
CA GLY A 115 -10.74 21.29 -7.33
C GLY A 115 -12.04 21.03 -6.56
N ASP A 116 -12.46 19.76 -6.43
CA ASP A 116 -13.68 19.37 -5.72
C ASP A 116 -13.41 19.08 -4.23
N ALA A 117 -13.99 19.89 -3.35
CA ALA A 117 -13.82 19.79 -1.90
C ALA A 117 -14.35 18.47 -1.31
N GLN A 118 -15.44 17.91 -1.87
CA GLN A 118 -16.00 16.65 -1.40
C GLN A 118 -15.13 15.47 -1.83
N VAL A 119 -14.60 15.49 -3.05
CA VAL A 119 -13.63 14.48 -3.52
C VAL A 119 -12.37 14.53 -2.66
N ARG A 120 -11.82 15.73 -2.43
CA ARG A 120 -10.64 15.94 -1.58
C ARG A 120 -10.85 15.40 -0.16
N ALA A 121 -11.98 15.69 0.47
CA ALA A 121 -12.31 15.17 1.80
C ALA A 121 -12.38 13.63 1.82
N ARG A 122 -12.95 12.99 0.78
CA ARG A 122 -12.99 11.52 0.69
C ARG A 122 -11.61 10.89 0.56
N VAL A 123 -10.73 11.47 -0.26
CA VAL A 123 -9.35 11.02 -0.43
C VAL A 123 -8.57 11.19 0.88
N GLN A 124 -8.70 12.35 1.55
CA GLN A 124 -8.08 12.63 2.84
C GLN A 124 -8.47 11.59 3.90
N VAL A 125 -9.77 11.32 4.09
CA VAL A 125 -10.25 10.33 5.06
C VAL A 125 -9.70 8.93 4.76
N ARG A 126 -9.55 8.58 3.48
CA ARG A 126 -8.97 7.29 3.08
C ARG A 126 -7.48 7.23 3.41
N ALA A 127 -6.72 8.28 3.10
CA ALA A 127 -5.31 8.40 3.45
C ALA A 127 -5.08 8.31 4.97
N GLU A 128 -5.87 9.04 5.76
CA GLU A 128 -5.80 9.01 7.23
C GLU A 128 -6.09 7.61 7.79
N ARG A 129 -7.08 6.90 7.24
CA ARG A 129 -7.38 5.52 7.67
C ARG A 129 -6.20 4.57 7.39
N LEU A 130 -5.53 4.72 6.26
CA LEU A 130 -4.36 3.92 5.92
C LEU A 130 -3.19 4.28 6.85
N ALA A 131 -2.96 5.58 7.11
CA ALA A 131 -1.96 6.07 8.05
C ALA A 131 -2.15 5.51 9.47
N MET A 132 -3.38 5.53 10.00
CA MET A 132 -3.67 4.92 11.31
C MET A 132 -3.43 3.41 11.31
N THR A 133 -3.65 2.74 10.18
CA THR A 133 -3.45 1.28 10.09
C THR A 133 -1.97 0.93 10.09
N VAL A 134 -1.14 1.64 9.32
CA VAL A 134 0.31 1.42 9.32
C VAL A 134 0.94 1.77 10.66
N GLU A 135 0.43 2.79 11.37
CA GLU A 135 0.91 3.15 12.70
C GLU A 135 0.65 2.04 13.73
N ARG A 136 -0.50 1.35 13.65
CA ARG A 136 -0.75 0.17 14.49
C ARG A 136 0.24 -0.97 14.21
N HIS A 137 0.66 -1.15 12.96
CA HIS A 137 1.69 -2.14 12.64
C HIS A 137 3.05 -1.74 13.24
N ARG A 138 3.45 -0.46 13.19
CA ARG A 138 4.69 0.01 13.86
C ARG A 138 4.71 -0.29 15.35
N GLN A 139 3.60 0.00 16.04
CA GLN A 139 3.49 -0.18 17.49
C GLN A 139 3.51 -1.66 17.93
N ARG A 140 3.32 -2.60 16.99
CA ARG A 140 3.35 -4.04 17.24
C ARG A 140 4.69 -4.69 16.89
N SER A 141 5.50 -4.03 16.07
CA SER A 141 6.81 -4.51 15.62
C SER A 141 7.96 -4.05 16.52
N VAL A 142 7.70 -3.15 17.47
CA VAL A 142 8.62 -2.70 18.54
C VAL A 142 8.20 -3.33 19.86
#